data_AF-A0A7S8ER43-F1
#
_entry.id   AF-A0A7S8ER43-F1
#
_cell.length_a   1.000
_cell.length_b   1.000
_cell.length_c   1.000
_cell.angle_alpha   90.00
_cell.angle_beta   90.00
_cell.angle_gamma   90.00
#
_symmetry.space_group_name_H-M   'P 1'
#
loop_
_entity.id
_entity.type
_entity.pdbx_description
1 polymer ?
#
loop_
_entity_poly.entity_id
_entity_poly.type
_entity_poly.pdbx_seq_one_letter_code
_entity_poly.pdbx_strand_id
1 'polypeptide(L)' 'MNDDPHLTMADLRVLYCVKGVKKHLEGAGVDFPKFIREGAKASELRGHGFDAQIDRAVEMIRDRGSSDGR' A
#
# COMPACT_ATOMS: atom_id res chain seq x y z
N MET A 1 9.62 11.40 12.85
CA MET A 1 8.53 11.59 11.86
C MET A 1 8.11 10.21 11.40
N ASN A 2 7.21 9.56 12.13
CA ASN A 2 6.76 8.20 11.82
C ASN A 2 5.36 8.28 11.22
N ASP A 3 5.26 8.96 10.08
CA ASP A 3 4.02 9.01 9.30
C ASP A 3 3.98 7.70 8.51
N ASP A 4 3.33 6.70 9.10
CA ASP A 4 3.16 5.35 8.57
C ASP A 4 1.77 5.28 7.91
N PRO A 5 1.66 5.63 6.62
CA PRO A 5 0.38 5.84 5.99
C PRO A 5 -0.35 4.51 5.80
N HIS A 6 -1.67 4.62 5.87
CA HIS A 6 -2.58 3.51 5.65
C HIS A 6 -2.80 3.32 4.16
N LEU A 7 -2.42 2.14 3.65
CA LEU A 7 -2.52 1.80 2.23
C LEU A 7 -3.76 0.95 1.98
N THR A 8 -4.47 1.28 0.90
CA THR A 8 -5.62 0.52 0.43
C THR A 8 -5.36 -0.02 -0.97
N MET A 9 -6.28 -0.86 -1.44
CA MET A 9 -6.26 -1.34 -2.81
C MET A 9 -6.40 -0.20 -3.83
N ALA A 10 -7.02 0.93 -3.47
CA ALA A 10 -7.16 2.08 -4.36
C ALA A 10 -5.81 2.75 -4.64
N ASP A 11 -4.88 2.68 -3.70
CA ASP A 11 -3.54 3.26 -3.83
C ASP A 11 -2.63 2.33 -4.62
N LEU A 12 -2.69 1.02 -4.33
CA LEU A 12 -1.85 0.02 -5.00
C LEU A 12 -2.29 -0.26 -6.44
N ARG A 13 -3.60 -0.16 -6.75
CA ARG A 13 -4.12 -0.45 -8.10
C ARG A 13 -3.68 0.55 -9.18
N VAL A 14 -3.16 1.70 -8.77
CA VAL A 14 -2.61 2.71 -9.70
C VAL A 14 -1.25 2.25 -10.21
N LEU A 15 -0.52 1.50 -9.39
CA LEU A 15 0.83 1.01 -9.70
C LEU A 15 0.80 -0.41 -10.27
N TYR A 16 -0.14 -1.27 -9.84
CA TYR A 16 -0.21 -2.67 -10.24
C TYR A 16 -1.64 -3.14 -10.50
N CYS A 17 -1.77 -4.19 -11.31
CA CYS A 17 -3.04 -4.89 -11.43
C CYS A 17 -3.39 -5.61 -10.11
N VAL A 18 -4.69 -5.81 -9.87
CA VAL A 18 -5.19 -6.50 -8.67
C VAL A 18 -4.56 -7.88 -8.48
N LYS A 19 -4.34 -8.59 -9.59
CA LYS A 19 -3.70 -9.90 -9.61
C LYS A 19 -2.24 -9.85 -9.12
N GLY A 20 -1.50 -8.80 -9.48
CA GLY A 20 -0.11 -8.61 -9.06
C GLY A 20 -0.02 -8.35 -7.56
N VAL A 21 -0.84 -7.42 -7.06
CA VAL A 21 -0.94 -7.13 -5.62
C VAL A 21 -1.32 -8.37 -4.83
N LYS A 22 -2.34 -9.12 -5.29
CA LYS A 22 -2.74 -10.39 -4.66
C LYS A 22 -1.59 -11.37 -4.57
N LYS A 23 -0.90 -11.65 -5.68
CA LYS A 23 0.21 -12.61 -5.73
C LYS A 23 1.32 -12.24 -4.74
N HIS A 24 1.64 -10.95 -4.64
CA HIS A 24 2.69 -10.49 -3.75
C HIS A 24 2.29 -10.50 -2.28
N LEU A 25 1.07 -10.07 -1.95
CA LEU A 25 0.55 -10.14 -0.58
C LEU A 25 0.41 -11.60 -0.11
N GLU A 26 -0.10 -12.50 -0.94
CA GLU A 26 -0.17 -13.92 -0.61
C GLU A 26 1.22 -14.55 -0.47
N GLY A 27 2.18 -14.20 -1.34
CA GLY A 27 3.57 -14.67 -1.24
C GLY A 27 4.31 -14.15 0.00
N ALA A 28 3.84 -13.03 0.55
CA ALA A 28 4.32 -12.41 1.77
C ALA A 28 3.69 -12.96 3.06
N GLY A 29 2.66 -13.79 2.95
CA GLY A 29 1.86 -14.25 4.10
C GLY A 29 0.85 -13.22 4.61
N VAL A 30 0.57 -12.17 3.84
CA VAL A 30 -0.47 -11.17 4.15
C VAL A 30 -1.81 -11.67 3.64
N ASP A 31 -2.84 -11.64 4.50
CA ASP A 31 -4.19 -12.04 4.14
C ASP A 31 -4.82 -11.02 3.16
N PHE A 32 -4.88 -11.40 1.89
CA PHE A 32 -5.41 -10.55 0.83
C PHE A 32 -6.90 -10.16 1.03
N PRO A 33 -7.82 -11.10 1.36
CA PRO A 33 -9.19 -10.74 1.74
C PRO A 33 -9.29 -9.71 2.86
N LYS A 34 -8.45 -9.82 3.90
CA LYS A 34 -8.37 -8.85 4.99
C LYS A 34 -7.87 -7.49 4.50
N PHE A 35 -6.78 -7.49 3.72
CA PHE A 35 -6.22 -6.26 3.13
C PHE A 35 -7.24 -5.51 2.26
N ILE A 36 -8.06 -6.21 1.48
CA ILE A 36 -9.08 -5.57 0.64
C ILE A 36 -10.15 -4.86 1.48
N ARG A 37 -10.48 -5.37 2.67
CA ARG A 37 -11.52 -4.80 3.55
C ARG A 37 -10.98 -3.70 4.46
N GLU A 38 -9.80 -3.92 5.02
CA GLU A 38 -9.25 -3.10 6.10
C GLU A 38 -8.09 -2.21 5.61
N GLY A 39 -7.44 -2.54 4.50
CA GLY A 39 -6.12 -2.01 4.15
C GLY A 39 -5.03 -2.54 5.08
N ALA A 40 -3.85 -1.95 5.00
CA ALA A 40 -2.74 -2.22 5.91
C ALA A 40 -1.80 -1.00 5.96
N LYS A 41 -1.01 -0.87 7.02
CA LYS A 41 0.00 0.19 7.09
C LYS A 41 1.18 -0.12 6.17
N ALA A 42 1.86 0.93 5.71
CA ALA A 42 3.08 0.79 4.92
C ALA A 42 4.15 -0.06 5.63
N SER A 43 4.35 0.13 6.93
CA SER A 43 5.28 -0.68 7.74
C SER A 43 4.93 -2.17 7.79
N GLU A 44 3.65 -2.53 7.75
CA GLU A 44 3.17 -3.92 7.74
C GLU A 44 3.36 -4.59 6.38
N LEU A 45 3.48 -3.79 5.31
CA LEU A 45 3.68 -4.26 3.94
C LEU A 45 5.16 -4.24 3.53
N ARG A 46 5.99 -3.45 4.21
CA ARG A 46 7.44 -3.40 3.99
C ARG A 46 8.14 -4.64 4.58
N GLY A 47 9.26 -5.02 3.97
CA GLY A 47 10.02 -6.22 4.33
C GLY A 47 9.50 -7.51 3.70
N HIS A 48 8.43 -7.40 2.90
CA HIS A 48 7.75 -8.53 2.26
C HIS A 48 7.99 -8.61 0.74
N GLY A 49 8.97 -7.86 0.22
CA GLY A 49 9.36 -7.87 -1.19
C GLY A 49 8.54 -6.94 -2.09
N PHE A 50 7.81 -6.01 -1.48
CA PHE A 50 7.00 -4.98 -2.17
C PHE A 50 7.45 -3.55 -1.88
N ASP A 51 8.63 -3.39 -1.28
CA ASP A 51 9.05 -2.15 -0.62
C ASP A 51 9.11 -0.96 -1.57
N ALA A 52 9.69 -1.13 -2.76
CA ALA A 52 9.77 -0.05 -3.75
C ALA A 52 8.39 0.43 -4.23
N GLN A 53 7.41 -0.48 -4.28
CA GLN A 53 6.03 -0.19 -4.67
C GLN A 53 5.28 0.48 -3.53
N ILE A 54 5.47 -0.01 -2.30
CA ILE A 54 4.92 0.58 -1.09
C ILE A 54 5.46 2.00 -0.92
N ASP A 55 6.75 2.22 -1.14
CA ASP A 55 7.38 3.54 -1.06
C ASP A 55 6.80 4.50 -2.10
N ARG A 56 6.62 4.06 -3.35
CA ARG A 56 5.93 4.88 -4.36
C ARG A 56 4.49 5.20 -3.97
N ALA A 57 3.74 4.24 -3.43
CA ALA A 57 2.38 4.48 -2.98
C ALA A 57 2.33 5.46 -1.79
N VAL A 58 3.28 5.35 -0.86
CA VAL A 58 3.48 6.28 0.25
C VAL A 58 3.75 7.69 -0.26
N GLU A 59 4.65 7.85 -1.25
CA GLU A 59 4.94 9.15 -1.87
C GLU A 59 3.69 9.77 -2.51
N MET A 60 2.92 8.98 -3.27
CA MET A 60 1.68 9.46 -3.90
C MET A 60 0.62 9.88 -2.87
N ILE A 61 0.49 9.15 -1.76
CA ILE A 61 -0.44 9.52 -0.67
C ILE A 61 0.01 10.82 -0.01
N ARG A 62 1.30 10.98 0.25
CA ARG A 62 1.85 12.21 0.85
C ARG A 62 1.68 13.43 -0.07
N ASP A 63 1.84 13.24 -1.38
CA ASP A 63 1.64 14.28 -2.38
C ASP A 63 0.15 14.69 -2.48
N ARG A 64 -0.78 13.72 -2.44
CA ARG A 64 -2.22 13.98 -2.32
C ARG A 64 -2.60 14.69 -1.04
N GLY A 65 -2.07 14.24 0.10
CA GLY A 65 -2.31 14.86 1.40
C GLY A 65 -1.75 16.28 1.52
N SER A 66 -0.75 16.62 0.69
CA SER A 66 -0.22 17.98 0.58
C SER A 66 -1.04 18.86 -0.39
N SER A 67 -1.80 18.26 -1.30
CA SER A 67 -2.66 18.97 -2.26
C SER A 67 -4.11 19.12 -1.78
N ASP A 68 -4.55 18.36 -0.76
CA ASP A 68 -5.83 18.57 -0.08
C ASP A 68 -5.69 19.70 0.96
N GLY A 69 -5.24 20.87 0.48
CA GLY A 69 -5.39 22.13 1.19
C GLY A 69 -6.87 22.48 1.22
N ARG A 70 -7.44 22.51 2.43
CA ARG A 70 -8.69 23.23 2.73
C ARG A 70 -8.77 24.59 2.04
#